data_AF-A0A8H4A568-F1
#
_entry.id   AF-A0A8H4A568-F1
#
_cell.length_a   1.000
_cell.length_b   1.000
_cell.length_c   1.000
_cell.angle_alpha   90.00
_cell.angle_beta   90.00
_cell.angle_gamma   90.00
#
_symmetry.space_group_name_H-M   'P 1'
#
loop_
_entity.id
_entity.type
_entity.pdbx_description
1 polymer ?
#
loop_
_entity_poly.entity_id
_entity_poly.type
_entity_poly.pdbx_seq_one_letter_code
_entity_poly.pdbx_strand_id
1 'polypeptide(L)'
;MSWIPKMSWIPAFTDKIEHPTDKIEQPNPIVNLLKSKQAIPSPPPRPITVSIVGAGQRGSGYAYYAILEPQWAKVVAVAEPVDIRRNRMVKLYNIPEENVFKDWKEMIERPKLSDAVVIATLDDLHVEPAVAFANKKYNILLEKPMAITVEGCKKITKAVTENEIIFAVGHVLRYTPHNILIKSIIDSGFIGNIVNIQHMEPVGFWHFAHSYVRGNWRKEEESCFSLMTKCCHDIDLMSYWNNSPCVKISSFGNLVHFNSKNKPKEAGDVKNCLECKIEPTCPYSAKKIYIDNCYKKGVVSWPVNVVTDIPDIENLTNALKNGPYGRCVYECDNDVADNQVVNLEFANGSTANITMIAYTESICQRKTKIFGTLGEIEGDGLNTIMYYNFLTRKKELLKPSEILGVNNLGGHV
;
A
#
# COMPACT_ATOMS: atom_id res chain seq x y z
N MET A 1 42.26 -39.27 -43.76
CA MET A 1 41.12 -39.58 -44.66
C MET A 1 39.90 -39.77 -43.78
N SER A 2 39.23 -38.66 -43.48
CA SER A 2 38.13 -38.57 -42.51
C SER A 2 36.78 -38.58 -43.21
N TRP A 3 35.98 -39.57 -42.84
CA TRP A 3 34.57 -39.72 -43.15
C TRP A 3 33.72 -38.73 -42.35
N ILE A 4 32.93 -37.89 -43.03
CA ILE A 4 31.69 -37.29 -42.48
C ILE A 4 30.64 -37.24 -43.60
N PRO A 5 29.48 -37.90 -43.46
CA PRO A 5 28.38 -37.81 -44.42
C PRO A 5 27.47 -36.59 -44.19
N LYS A 6 26.86 -36.15 -45.29
CA LYS A 6 25.86 -35.08 -45.43
C LYS A 6 24.60 -35.32 -44.59
N MET A 7 24.03 -34.24 -44.05
CA MET A 7 22.60 -34.13 -43.77
C MET A 7 22.09 -32.81 -44.34
N SER A 8 21.25 -32.91 -45.36
CA SER A 8 20.45 -31.85 -45.96
C SER A 8 19.14 -31.63 -45.19
N TRP A 9 18.42 -30.56 -45.57
CA TRP A 9 17.03 -30.18 -45.22
C TRP A 9 16.87 -29.05 -44.19
N ILE A 10 17.05 -27.81 -44.67
CA ILE A 10 16.30 -26.64 -44.17
C ILE A 10 15.48 -26.12 -45.37
N PRO A 11 14.14 -26.13 -45.34
CA PRO A 11 13.36 -25.36 -46.30
C PRO A 11 13.48 -23.86 -45.95
N ALA A 12 13.93 -23.06 -46.91
CA ALA A 12 13.83 -21.61 -46.83
C ALA A 12 12.35 -21.21 -46.89
N PHE A 13 11.77 -20.82 -45.76
CA PHE A 13 10.51 -20.07 -45.75
C PHE A 13 10.85 -18.61 -46.05
N THR A 14 10.65 -18.22 -47.31
CA THR A 14 10.58 -16.82 -47.72
C THR A 14 9.18 -16.32 -47.40
N ASP A 15 8.99 -15.76 -46.20
CA ASP A 15 7.76 -15.01 -45.90
C ASP A 15 7.81 -13.67 -46.64
N LYS A 16 6.91 -13.54 -47.62
CA LYS A 16 6.57 -12.24 -48.22
C LYS A 16 6.02 -11.35 -47.12
N ILE A 17 6.64 -10.20 -46.93
CA ILE A 17 6.11 -9.12 -46.10
C ILE A 17 4.88 -8.56 -46.83
N GLU A 18 3.70 -8.98 -46.40
CA GLU A 18 2.45 -8.29 -46.74
C GLU A 18 2.36 -7.00 -45.92
N HIS A 19 2.18 -5.87 -46.62
CA HIS A 19 1.87 -4.59 -45.99
C HIS A 19 0.52 -4.69 -45.25
N PRO A 20 0.38 -4.14 -44.03
CA PRO A 20 -0.88 -4.16 -43.32
C PRO A 20 -1.86 -3.23 -44.04
N THR A 21 -2.83 -3.81 -44.73
CA THR A 21 -4.09 -3.14 -45.04
C THR A 21 -4.83 -2.93 -43.71
N ASP A 22 -5.53 -1.79 -43.61
CA ASP A 22 -6.31 -1.34 -42.46
C ASP A 22 -7.20 -2.45 -41.89
N LYS A 23 -6.66 -3.25 -40.97
CA LYS A 23 -7.45 -4.16 -40.15
C LYS A 23 -8.14 -3.28 -39.13
N ILE A 24 -9.45 -3.15 -39.28
CA ILE A 24 -10.36 -2.74 -38.22
C ILE A 24 -9.94 -3.51 -36.97
N GLU A 25 -9.33 -2.83 -35.99
CA GLU A 25 -8.94 -3.43 -34.72
C GLU A 25 -10.19 -4.05 -34.12
N GLN A 26 -10.25 -5.39 -34.08
CA GLN A 26 -11.29 -6.04 -33.30
C GLN A 26 -11.08 -5.62 -31.84
N PRO A 27 -12.10 -5.05 -31.18
CA PRO A 27 -11.94 -4.50 -29.85
C PRO A 27 -11.47 -5.57 -28.89
N ASN A 28 -10.43 -5.25 -28.11
CA ASN A 28 -9.78 -6.16 -27.19
C ASN A 28 -10.83 -6.87 -26.29
N PRO A 29 -10.93 -8.21 -26.30
CA PRO A 29 -11.92 -8.96 -25.54
C PRO A 29 -11.92 -8.64 -24.04
N ILE A 30 -10.73 -8.34 -23.48
CA ILE A 30 -10.57 -7.91 -22.09
C ILE A 30 -11.26 -6.56 -21.88
N VAL A 31 -11.03 -5.60 -22.77
CA VAL A 31 -11.61 -4.25 -22.69
C VAL A 31 -13.13 -4.29 -22.79
N ASN A 32 -13.69 -5.12 -23.68
CA ASN A 32 -15.15 -5.26 -23.79
C ASN A 32 -15.79 -5.90 -22.56
N LEU A 33 -15.15 -6.91 -21.98
CA LEU A 33 -15.61 -7.57 -20.75
C LEU A 33 -15.63 -6.61 -19.55
N LEU A 34 -14.70 -5.66 -19.50
CA LEU A 34 -14.59 -4.69 -18.41
C LEU A 34 -15.63 -3.58 -18.54
N LYS A 35 -15.80 -3.05 -19.76
CA LYS A 35 -16.80 -2.00 -20.04
C LYS A 35 -18.23 -2.46 -19.73
N SER A 36 -18.53 -3.77 -19.86
CA SER A 36 -19.86 -4.31 -19.56
C SER A 36 -20.12 -4.55 -18.06
N LYS A 37 -19.08 -4.56 -17.21
CA LYS A 37 -19.20 -4.82 -15.76
C LYS A 37 -19.28 -3.56 -14.90
N GLN A 38 -18.99 -2.37 -15.43
CA GLN A 38 -19.05 -1.12 -14.65
C GLN A 38 -20.44 -0.49 -14.69
N ALA A 39 -21.32 -0.91 -13.80
CA ALA A 39 -22.38 -0.03 -13.32
C ALA A 39 -21.80 0.81 -12.17
N ILE A 40 -21.53 2.10 -12.41
CA ILE A 40 -21.23 3.03 -11.31
C ILE A 40 -22.54 3.18 -10.52
N PRO A 41 -22.58 2.80 -9.23
CA PRO A 41 -23.79 2.94 -8.45
C PRO A 41 -24.21 4.41 -8.40
N SER A 42 -25.51 4.68 -8.40
CA SER A 42 -26.01 6.02 -8.15
C SER A 42 -25.72 6.44 -6.71
N PRO A 43 -25.47 7.74 -6.43
CA PRO A 43 -25.28 8.23 -5.08
C PRO A 43 -26.47 7.87 -4.16
N PRO A 44 -26.23 7.72 -2.85
CA PRO A 44 -27.30 7.47 -1.88
C PRO A 44 -28.27 8.68 -1.79
N PRO A 45 -29.51 8.49 -1.28
CA PRO A 45 -30.49 9.57 -1.12
C PRO A 45 -30.01 10.75 -0.26
N ARG A 46 -29.05 10.49 0.64
CA ARG A 46 -28.31 11.49 1.40
C ARG A 46 -26.85 11.05 1.54
N PRO A 47 -25.90 11.98 1.68
CA PRO A 47 -24.52 11.62 1.98
C PRO A 47 -24.42 10.77 3.26
N ILE A 48 -23.55 9.77 3.23
CA ILE A 48 -23.22 8.97 4.40
C ILE A 48 -22.39 9.83 5.36
N THR A 49 -22.85 9.96 6.59
CA THR A 49 -22.14 10.73 7.62
C THR A 49 -21.02 9.88 8.21
N VAL A 50 -19.84 10.48 8.36
CA VAL A 50 -18.61 9.78 8.77
C VAL A 50 -17.96 10.52 9.92
N SER A 51 -17.54 9.77 10.93
CA SER A 51 -16.66 10.25 11.99
C SER A 51 -15.24 9.77 11.76
N ILE A 52 -14.23 10.59 12.08
CA ILE A 52 -12.83 10.24 11.90
C ILE A 52 -12.15 10.08 13.26
N VAL A 53 -11.59 8.89 13.51
CA VAL A 53 -10.79 8.59 14.70
C VAL A 53 -9.33 8.45 14.27
N GLY A 54 -8.51 9.43 14.65
CA GLY A 54 -7.15 9.64 14.14
C GLY A 54 -7.15 10.53 12.90
N ALA A 55 -6.76 11.80 13.06
CA ALA A 55 -6.69 12.81 11.99
C ALA A 55 -5.25 13.03 11.47
N GLY A 56 -4.42 11.99 11.53
CA GLY A 56 -3.12 11.95 10.86
C GLY A 56 -3.25 11.85 9.33
N GLN A 57 -2.16 11.48 8.65
CA GLN A 57 -2.11 11.40 7.18
C GLN A 57 -3.24 10.51 6.62
N ARG A 58 -3.44 9.32 7.21
CA ARG A 58 -4.42 8.33 6.75
C ARG A 58 -5.87 8.79 6.95
N GLY A 59 -6.23 9.19 8.17
CA GLY A 59 -7.58 9.69 8.45
C GLY A 59 -7.93 10.94 7.65
N SER A 60 -6.98 11.86 7.47
CA SER A 60 -7.15 13.02 6.59
C SER A 60 -7.33 12.61 5.12
N GLY A 61 -6.58 11.62 4.64
CA GLY A 61 -6.70 11.09 3.29
C GLY A 61 -8.08 10.48 3.01
N TYR A 62 -8.60 9.67 3.95
CA TYR A 62 -9.97 9.13 3.83
C TYR A 62 -11.03 10.22 3.91
N ALA A 63 -10.89 11.14 4.87
CA ALA A 63 -11.80 12.27 5.01
C ALA A 63 -11.86 13.12 3.74
N TYR A 64 -10.75 13.25 3.01
CA TYR A 64 -10.68 14.07 1.79
C TYR A 64 -11.64 13.60 0.69
N TYR A 65 -12.03 12.32 0.68
CA TYR A 65 -13.05 11.81 -0.23
C TYR A 65 -14.38 12.58 -0.10
N ALA A 66 -14.78 12.99 1.10
CA ALA A 66 -15.99 13.77 1.31
C ALA A 66 -15.94 15.20 0.72
N ILE A 67 -14.75 15.73 0.42
CA ILE A 67 -14.59 16.99 -0.31
C ILE A 67 -14.74 16.76 -1.82
N LEU A 68 -14.17 15.68 -2.33
CA LEU A 68 -14.23 15.33 -3.75
C LEU A 68 -15.63 14.89 -4.17
N GLU A 69 -16.30 14.14 -3.30
CA GLU A 69 -17.56 13.45 -3.57
C GLU A 69 -18.60 13.74 -2.46
N PRO A 70 -19.01 15.01 -2.26
CA PRO A 70 -19.87 15.43 -1.15
C PRO A 70 -21.29 14.85 -1.22
N GLN A 71 -21.72 14.37 -2.38
CA GLN A 71 -22.97 13.63 -2.56
C GLN A 71 -22.91 12.21 -1.99
N TRP A 72 -21.71 11.67 -1.78
CA TRP A 72 -21.48 10.32 -1.23
C TRP A 72 -21.20 10.34 0.25
N ALA A 73 -20.40 11.30 0.74
CA ALA A 73 -19.94 11.31 2.13
C ALA A 73 -19.87 12.72 2.73
N LYS A 74 -20.07 12.80 4.04
CA LYS A 74 -19.89 14.02 4.84
C LYS A 74 -19.20 13.71 6.16
N VAL A 75 -18.09 14.39 6.46
CA VAL A 75 -17.42 14.28 7.77
C VAL A 75 -18.17 15.14 8.80
N VAL A 76 -18.51 14.56 9.95
CA VAL A 76 -19.36 15.23 10.97
C VAL A 76 -18.78 15.25 12.39
N ALA A 77 -17.73 14.47 12.65
CA ALA A 77 -17.05 14.44 13.95
C ALA A 77 -15.58 14.00 13.78
N VAL A 78 -14.74 14.41 14.72
CA VAL A 78 -13.32 14.04 14.77
C VAL A 78 -12.87 13.75 16.20
N ALA A 79 -12.12 12.68 16.38
CA ALA A 79 -11.36 12.38 17.59
C ALA A 79 -9.87 12.31 17.26
N GLU A 80 -9.09 13.25 17.80
CA GLU A 80 -7.65 13.36 17.54
C GLU A 80 -6.97 14.09 18.72
N PRO A 81 -5.96 13.51 19.38
CA PRO A 81 -5.32 14.14 20.53
C PRO A 81 -4.50 15.39 20.16
N VAL A 82 -3.92 15.45 18.96
CA VAL A 82 -3.06 16.56 18.53
C VAL A 82 -3.89 17.73 18.01
N ASP A 83 -3.88 18.85 18.76
CA ASP A 83 -4.70 20.04 18.48
C ASP A 83 -4.58 20.56 17.05
N ILE A 84 -3.36 20.68 16.50
CA ILE A 84 -3.18 21.21 15.13
C ILE A 84 -3.82 20.31 14.06
N ARG A 85 -3.77 18.98 14.24
CA ARG A 85 -4.40 18.02 13.31
C ARG A 85 -5.91 18.06 13.43
N ARG A 86 -6.41 18.06 14.66
CA ARG A 86 -7.84 18.18 14.96
C ARG A 86 -8.44 19.47 14.39
N ASN A 87 -7.81 20.61 14.66
CA ASN A 87 -8.26 21.93 14.21
C ASN A 87 -8.24 22.08 12.68
N ARG A 88 -7.29 21.46 11.98
CA ARG A 88 -7.28 21.40 10.50
C ARG A 88 -8.53 20.71 9.97
N MET A 89 -8.88 19.57 10.54
CA MET A 89 -10.08 18.81 10.14
C MET A 89 -11.36 19.60 10.47
N VAL A 90 -11.46 20.17 11.67
CA VAL A 90 -12.60 21.02 12.07
C VAL A 90 -12.83 22.14 11.05
N LYS A 91 -11.77 22.87 10.69
CA LYS A 91 -11.85 23.96 9.72
C LYS A 91 -12.22 23.47 8.31
N LEU A 92 -11.65 22.36 7.86
CA LEU A 92 -11.84 21.88 6.48
C LEU A 92 -13.26 21.34 6.25
N TYR A 93 -13.86 20.70 7.26
CA TYR A 93 -15.17 20.04 7.14
C TYR A 93 -16.30 20.79 7.86
N ASN A 94 -16.02 21.92 8.52
CA ASN A 94 -16.96 22.67 9.34
C ASN A 94 -17.63 21.79 10.42
N ILE A 95 -16.80 21.07 11.19
CA ILE A 95 -17.28 20.18 12.25
C ILE A 95 -17.78 21.04 13.44
N PRO A 96 -19.02 20.82 13.93
CA PRO A 96 -19.54 21.53 15.09
C PRO A 96 -18.70 21.28 16.35
N GLU A 97 -18.54 22.29 17.21
CA GLU A 97 -17.68 22.21 18.40
C GLU A 97 -18.04 21.03 19.32
N GLU A 98 -19.34 20.74 19.45
CA GLU A 98 -19.86 19.62 20.24
C GLU A 98 -19.48 18.22 19.70
N ASN A 99 -18.91 18.15 18.50
CA ASN A 99 -18.47 16.93 17.81
C ASN A 99 -16.95 16.86 17.64
N VAL A 100 -16.20 17.65 18.41
CA VAL A 100 -14.73 17.70 18.40
C VAL A 100 -14.21 17.09 19.70
N PHE A 101 -13.47 15.98 19.59
CA PHE A 101 -13.01 15.20 20.74
C PHE A 101 -11.48 15.07 20.76
N LYS A 102 -10.89 15.05 21.96
CA LYS A 102 -9.45 14.78 22.14
C LYS A 102 -9.16 13.28 22.14
N ASP A 103 -10.13 12.48 22.55
CA ASP A 103 -10.05 11.02 22.60
C ASP A 103 -11.32 10.41 22.00
N TRP A 104 -11.18 9.29 21.29
CA TRP A 104 -12.33 8.53 20.79
C TRP A 104 -13.19 7.99 21.94
N LYS A 105 -12.61 7.80 23.12
CA LYS A 105 -13.33 7.42 24.34
C LYS A 105 -14.36 8.49 24.75
N GLU A 106 -14.06 9.77 24.57
CA GLU A 106 -15.04 10.84 24.80
C GLU A 106 -16.17 10.80 23.77
N MET A 107 -15.80 10.52 22.52
CA MET A 107 -16.75 10.43 21.41
C MET A 107 -17.73 9.26 21.60
N ILE A 108 -17.25 8.09 22.01
CA ILE A 108 -18.10 6.90 22.14
C ILE A 108 -19.08 7.03 23.30
N GLU A 109 -18.89 7.93 24.27
CA GLU A 109 -19.90 8.17 25.34
C GLU A 109 -21.17 8.86 24.80
N ARG A 110 -21.08 9.57 23.68
CA ARG A 110 -22.23 10.25 23.06
C ARG A 110 -23.19 9.25 22.40
N PRO A 111 -24.48 9.61 22.22
CA PRO A 111 -25.35 8.91 21.27
C PRO A 111 -24.68 8.81 19.88
N LYS A 112 -25.03 7.79 19.10
CA LYS A 112 -24.43 7.54 17.77
C LYS A 112 -24.47 8.82 16.91
N LEU A 113 -23.30 9.35 16.54
CA LEU A 113 -23.12 10.66 15.89
C LEU A 113 -23.13 10.58 14.36
N SER A 114 -22.79 9.42 13.78
CA SER A 114 -22.65 9.24 12.34
C SER A 114 -23.00 7.82 11.89
N ASP A 115 -23.22 7.64 10.59
CA ASP A 115 -23.54 6.33 10.00
C ASP A 115 -22.35 5.36 10.04
N ALA A 116 -21.16 5.89 9.78
CA ALA A 116 -19.90 5.16 9.75
C ALA A 116 -18.79 5.88 10.54
N VAL A 117 -17.75 5.12 10.90
CA VAL A 117 -16.50 5.63 11.48
C VAL A 117 -15.32 5.13 10.67
N VAL A 118 -14.35 6.02 10.43
CA VAL A 118 -13.03 5.66 9.93
C VAL A 118 -12.09 5.63 11.14
N ILE A 119 -11.47 4.47 11.37
CA ILE A 119 -10.48 4.30 12.43
C ILE A 119 -9.10 4.25 11.76
N ALA A 120 -8.34 5.31 11.95
CA ALA A 120 -7.01 5.53 11.35
C ALA A 120 -5.97 5.90 12.42
N THR A 121 -6.03 5.21 13.56
CA THR A 121 -5.04 5.29 14.65
C THR A 121 -3.79 4.48 14.30
N LEU A 122 -2.84 4.39 15.24
CA LEU A 122 -1.73 3.43 15.12
C LEU A 122 -2.23 1.98 15.25
N ASP A 123 -1.44 1.07 14.69
CA ASP A 123 -1.80 -0.34 14.43
C ASP A 123 -2.22 -1.11 15.70
N ASP A 124 -1.54 -0.83 16.83
CA ASP A 124 -1.77 -1.41 18.14
C ASP A 124 -3.07 -0.92 18.81
N LEU A 125 -3.54 0.27 18.41
CA LEU A 125 -4.72 0.92 18.95
C LEU A 125 -6.02 0.55 18.24
N HIS A 126 -6.00 -0.29 17.19
CA HIS A 126 -7.19 -0.60 16.38
C HIS A 126 -8.29 -1.35 17.14
N VAL A 127 -7.92 -2.28 18.03
CA VAL A 127 -8.85 -3.26 18.60
C VAL A 127 -9.92 -2.61 19.48
N GLU A 128 -9.53 -1.78 20.43
CA GLU A 128 -10.45 -1.13 21.37
C GLU A 128 -11.52 -0.26 20.68
N PRO A 129 -11.16 0.75 19.86
CA PRO A 129 -12.15 1.56 19.16
C PRO A 129 -12.99 0.72 18.20
N ALA A 130 -12.41 -0.22 17.44
CA ALA A 130 -13.17 -1.02 16.49
C ALA A 130 -14.29 -1.82 17.19
N VAL A 131 -13.98 -2.47 18.32
CA VAL A 131 -14.99 -3.19 19.12
C VAL A 131 -16.03 -2.23 19.71
N ALA A 132 -15.60 -1.09 20.27
CA ALA A 132 -16.50 -0.12 20.89
C ALA A 132 -17.49 0.49 19.90
N PHE A 133 -17.00 0.93 18.73
CA PHE A 133 -17.84 1.48 17.67
C PHE A 133 -18.75 0.40 17.03
N ALA A 134 -18.27 -0.84 16.91
CA ALA A 134 -19.11 -1.95 16.43
C ALA A 134 -20.30 -2.21 17.36
N ASN A 135 -20.08 -2.20 18.68
CA ASN A 135 -21.14 -2.36 19.69
C ASN A 135 -22.14 -1.19 19.70
N LYS A 136 -21.74 0.00 19.26
CA LYS A 136 -22.66 1.12 18.97
C LYS A 136 -23.25 1.09 17.55
N LYS A 137 -23.05 -0.01 16.82
CA LYS A 137 -23.55 -0.27 15.47
C LYS A 137 -23.12 0.76 14.43
N TYR A 138 -21.92 1.31 14.53
CA TYR A 138 -21.33 2.08 13.43
C TYR A 138 -20.88 1.13 12.33
N ASN A 139 -21.04 1.51 11.06
CA ASN A 139 -20.27 0.88 10.00
C ASN A 139 -18.80 1.32 10.12
N ILE A 140 -17.84 0.46 9.80
CA ILE A 140 -16.42 0.71 10.10
C ILE A 140 -15.57 0.56 8.84
N LEU A 141 -14.76 1.57 8.56
CA LEU A 141 -13.54 1.44 7.76
C LEU A 141 -12.34 1.51 8.72
N LEU A 142 -11.65 0.38 8.87
CA LEU A 142 -10.50 0.24 9.77
C LEU A 142 -9.20 0.26 8.96
N GLU A 143 -8.24 1.10 9.34
CA GLU A 143 -6.90 1.05 8.73
C GLU A 143 -6.24 -0.33 8.89
N LYS A 144 -5.30 -0.62 8.00
CA LYS A 144 -4.54 -1.86 8.04
C LYS A 144 -3.25 -1.67 8.87
N PRO A 145 -2.73 -2.73 9.52
CA PRO A 145 -3.34 -4.06 9.66
C PRO A 145 -4.54 -4.05 10.60
N MET A 146 -5.47 -4.99 10.44
CA MET A 146 -6.69 -5.06 11.27
C MET A 146 -6.39 -5.11 12.78
N ALA A 147 -5.36 -5.86 13.17
CA ALA A 147 -4.75 -5.86 14.49
C ALA A 147 -3.33 -6.44 14.39
N ILE A 148 -2.53 -6.25 15.44
CA ILE A 148 -1.17 -6.80 15.53
C ILE A 148 -1.11 -8.23 16.11
N THR A 149 -2.26 -8.79 16.53
CA THR A 149 -2.38 -10.16 17.04
C THR A 149 -3.60 -10.87 16.45
N VAL A 150 -3.53 -12.21 16.39
CA VAL A 150 -4.64 -13.05 15.95
C VAL A 150 -5.84 -12.90 16.89
N GLU A 151 -5.60 -12.79 18.19
CA GLU A 151 -6.62 -12.58 19.21
C GLU A 151 -7.32 -11.23 19.01
N GLY A 152 -6.58 -10.18 18.67
CA GLY A 152 -7.12 -8.88 18.28
C GLY A 152 -8.03 -8.98 17.07
N CYS A 153 -7.60 -9.66 16.01
CA CYS A 153 -8.43 -9.92 14.82
C CYS A 153 -9.72 -10.66 15.20
N LYS A 154 -9.64 -11.73 16.00
CA LYS A 154 -10.81 -12.49 16.47
C LYS A 154 -11.80 -11.62 17.26
N LYS A 155 -11.31 -10.74 18.14
CA LYS A 155 -12.16 -9.81 18.91
C LYS A 155 -12.93 -8.86 17.99
N ILE A 156 -12.26 -8.26 17.02
CA ILE A 156 -12.90 -7.34 16.08
C ILE A 156 -13.90 -8.10 15.20
N THR A 157 -13.50 -9.26 14.63
CA THR A 157 -14.39 -10.09 13.80
C THR A 157 -15.65 -10.47 14.57
N LYS A 158 -15.51 -10.96 15.81
CA LYS A 158 -16.65 -11.31 16.65
C LYS A 158 -17.61 -10.12 16.81
N ALA A 159 -17.10 -8.97 17.24
CA ALA A 159 -17.91 -7.77 17.46
C ALA A 159 -18.62 -7.30 16.18
N VAL A 160 -17.92 -7.31 15.04
CA VAL A 160 -18.50 -6.96 13.73
C VAL A 160 -19.61 -7.92 13.33
N THR A 161 -19.39 -9.23 13.47
CA THR A 161 -20.38 -10.25 13.09
C THR A 161 -21.61 -10.26 13.99
N GLU A 162 -21.43 -10.09 15.30
CA GLU A 162 -22.54 -10.07 16.27
C GLU A 162 -23.43 -8.83 16.14
N ASN A 163 -22.86 -7.71 15.67
CA ASN A 163 -23.59 -6.45 15.49
C ASN A 163 -24.11 -6.25 14.05
N GLU A 164 -23.79 -7.15 13.12
CA GLU A 164 -24.26 -7.15 11.73
C GLU A 164 -24.02 -5.81 10.99
N ILE A 165 -22.82 -5.25 11.16
CA ILE A 165 -22.42 -3.98 10.53
C ILE A 165 -21.63 -4.20 9.24
N ILE A 166 -21.57 -3.18 8.38
CA ILE A 166 -20.61 -3.14 7.28
C ILE A 166 -19.23 -2.85 7.88
N PHE A 167 -18.28 -3.74 7.58
CA PHE A 167 -16.89 -3.62 8.00
C PHE A 167 -15.96 -3.81 6.82
N ALA A 168 -15.02 -2.88 6.66
CA ALA A 168 -13.94 -2.96 5.69
C ALA A 168 -12.60 -2.67 6.34
N VAL A 169 -11.58 -3.43 5.95
CA VAL A 169 -10.18 -3.12 6.27
C VAL A 169 -9.61 -2.28 5.13
N GLY A 170 -8.72 -1.33 5.45
CA GLY A 170 -8.07 -0.39 4.56
C GLY A 170 -7.12 -1.00 3.52
N HIS A 171 -7.42 -2.17 2.97
CA HIS A 171 -6.72 -2.80 1.85
C HIS A 171 -7.01 -2.08 0.52
N VAL A 172 -6.69 -0.78 0.46
CA VAL A 172 -7.03 0.12 -0.65
C VAL A 172 -6.48 -0.36 -2.00
N LEU A 173 -5.40 -1.15 -2.01
CA LEU A 173 -4.83 -1.70 -3.25
C LEU A 173 -5.80 -2.56 -4.05
N ARG A 174 -6.77 -3.25 -3.42
CA ARG A 174 -7.79 -4.01 -4.17
C ARG A 174 -8.61 -3.14 -5.13
N TYR A 175 -8.68 -1.85 -4.83
CA TYR A 175 -9.52 -0.87 -5.53
C TYR A 175 -8.74 0.01 -6.51
N THR A 176 -7.42 -0.19 -6.66
CA THR A 176 -6.68 0.53 -7.71
C THR A 176 -7.11 0.00 -9.08
N PRO A 177 -7.19 0.86 -10.12
CA PRO A 177 -7.50 0.43 -11.48
C PRO A 177 -6.61 -0.74 -11.93
N HIS A 178 -5.33 -0.70 -11.55
CA HIS A 178 -4.35 -1.76 -11.82
C HIS A 178 -4.80 -3.13 -11.27
N ASN A 179 -5.09 -3.23 -9.98
CA ASN A 179 -5.42 -4.51 -9.37
C ASN A 179 -6.84 -4.98 -9.71
N ILE A 180 -7.77 -4.05 -9.95
CA ILE A 180 -9.10 -4.36 -10.52
C ILE A 180 -8.94 -5.03 -11.89
N LEU A 181 -8.08 -4.50 -12.75
CA LEU A 181 -7.84 -5.04 -14.07
C LEU A 181 -7.17 -6.43 -14.01
N ILE A 182 -6.12 -6.59 -13.18
CA ILE A 182 -5.50 -7.91 -12.96
C ILE A 182 -6.56 -8.94 -12.54
N LYS A 183 -7.36 -8.62 -11.51
CA LYS A 183 -8.40 -9.51 -11.01
C LYS A 183 -9.42 -9.86 -12.09
N SER A 184 -9.81 -8.89 -12.90
CA SER A 184 -10.79 -9.10 -13.98
C SER A 184 -10.27 -10.02 -15.09
N ILE A 185 -8.97 -9.96 -15.42
CA ILE A 185 -8.32 -10.88 -16.38
C ILE A 185 -8.23 -12.29 -15.80
N ILE A 186 -7.98 -12.41 -14.50
CA ILE A 186 -7.99 -13.71 -13.80
C ILE A 186 -9.41 -14.30 -13.82
N ASP A 187 -10.41 -13.53 -13.40
CA ASP A 187 -11.79 -14.00 -13.25
C ASP A 187 -12.50 -14.28 -14.56
N SER A 188 -11.99 -13.76 -15.68
CA SER A 188 -12.50 -14.10 -17.01
C SER A 188 -12.01 -15.47 -17.50
N GLY A 189 -11.01 -16.06 -16.84
CA GLY A 189 -10.36 -17.28 -17.28
C GLY A 189 -9.37 -17.10 -18.44
N PHE A 190 -9.02 -15.86 -18.82
CA PHE A 190 -8.11 -15.62 -19.96
C PHE A 190 -6.71 -16.23 -19.77
N ILE A 191 -6.24 -16.34 -18.53
CA ILE A 191 -4.98 -17.03 -18.21
C ILE A 191 -5.18 -18.47 -17.73
N GLY A 192 -6.41 -18.98 -17.73
CA GLY A 192 -6.73 -20.29 -17.15
C GLY A 192 -6.55 -20.31 -15.63
N ASN A 193 -6.07 -21.44 -15.10
CA ASN A 193 -5.82 -21.59 -13.66
C ASN A 193 -4.48 -20.98 -13.29
N ILE A 194 -4.41 -20.24 -12.18
CA ILE A 194 -3.14 -19.74 -11.63
C ILE A 194 -2.28 -20.93 -11.17
N VAL A 195 -1.03 -20.94 -11.62
CA VAL A 195 0.01 -21.90 -11.22
C VAL A 195 0.98 -21.28 -10.22
N ASN A 196 1.43 -20.05 -10.50
CA ASN A 196 2.40 -19.34 -9.67
C ASN A 196 2.18 -17.82 -9.67
N ILE A 197 2.41 -17.19 -8.51
CA ILE A 197 2.48 -15.72 -8.39
C ILE A 197 3.86 -15.33 -7.85
N GLN A 198 4.53 -14.39 -8.51
CA GLN A 198 5.76 -13.76 -8.03
C GLN A 198 5.48 -12.29 -7.76
N HIS A 199 5.78 -11.84 -6.55
CA HIS A 199 5.51 -10.47 -6.14
C HIS A 199 6.72 -9.85 -5.45
N MET A 200 6.92 -8.56 -5.66
CA MET A 200 7.94 -7.78 -4.95
C MET A 200 7.32 -6.48 -4.48
N GLU A 201 7.48 -6.19 -3.19
CA GLU A 201 7.28 -4.86 -2.64
C GLU A 201 8.64 -4.20 -2.43
N PRO A 202 9.08 -3.34 -3.37
CA PRO A 202 10.29 -2.56 -3.19
C PRO A 202 9.94 -1.37 -2.30
N VAL A 203 10.20 -1.47 -0.99
CA VAL A 203 9.84 -0.40 -0.04
C VAL A 203 10.60 0.89 -0.38
N GLY A 204 11.84 0.75 -0.82
CA GLY A 204 12.72 1.84 -1.22
C GLY A 204 13.67 2.27 -0.11
N PHE A 205 14.93 2.57 -0.45
CA PHE A 205 16.01 2.65 0.54
C PHE A 205 15.78 3.76 1.59
N TRP A 206 15.32 4.94 1.13
CA TRP A 206 15.07 6.06 2.03
C TRP A 206 13.69 5.99 2.69
N HIS A 207 12.70 5.41 2.02
CA HIS A 207 11.39 5.19 2.61
C HIS A 207 11.49 4.16 3.75
N PHE A 208 12.28 3.10 3.57
CA PHE A 208 12.57 2.16 4.65
C PHE A 208 13.27 2.88 5.81
N ALA A 209 14.28 3.70 5.53
CA ALA A 209 14.94 4.53 6.55
C ALA A 209 13.99 5.49 7.27
N HIS A 210 13.00 6.05 6.56
CA HIS A 210 11.98 6.92 7.14
C HIS A 210 11.03 6.15 8.06
N SER A 211 10.39 5.09 7.56
CA SER A 211 9.27 4.42 8.24
C SER A 211 9.71 3.36 9.25
N TYR A 212 10.76 2.59 8.92
CA TYR A 212 11.16 1.35 9.61
C TYR A 212 12.51 1.44 10.33
N VAL A 213 13.20 2.59 10.22
CA VAL A 213 14.44 2.83 10.97
C VAL A 213 14.25 4.00 11.94
N ARG A 214 13.73 5.13 11.44
CA ARG A 214 13.49 6.33 12.25
C ARG A 214 12.04 6.49 12.70
N GLY A 215 11.11 5.85 12.00
CA GLY A 215 9.69 6.09 12.14
C GLY A 215 9.00 5.20 13.18
N ASN A 216 7.67 5.25 13.13
CA ASN A 216 6.79 4.57 14.07
C ASN A 216 6.88 3.05 13.99
N TRP A 217 7.31 2.50 12.86
CA TRP A 217 7.35 1.05 12.62
C TRP A 217 8.74 0.44 12.78
N ARG A 218 9.64 1.13 13.48
CA ARG A 218 11.04 0.70 13.59
C ARG A 218 11.26 -0.49 14.53
N LYS A 219 10.32 -0.70 15.47
CA LYS A 219 10.46 -1.65 16.57
C LYS A 219 9.26 -2.56 16.69
N GLU A 220 9.48 -3.87 16.68
CA GLU A 220 8.39 -4.85 16.71
C GLU A 220 7.56 -4.77 17.99
N GLU A 221 8.19 -4.56 19.14
CA GLU A 221 7.49 -4.44 20.44
C GLU A 221 6.63 -3.18 20.54
N GLU A 222 7.04 -2.08 19.88
CA GLU A 222 6.30 -0.81 19.87
C GLU A 222 5.23 -0.77 18.76
N SER A 223 5.36 -1.60 17.72
CA SER A 223 4.43 -1.66 16.60
C SER A 223 4.07 -3.10 16.20
N CYS A 224 4.78 -3.64 15.23
CA CYS A 224 4.62 -4.98 14.65
C CYS A 224 5.78 -5.22 13.66
N PHE A 225 5.98 -6.47 13.24
CA PHE A 225 6.96 -6.82 12.23
C PHE A 225 6.66 -6.17 10.87
N SER A 226 7.70 -5.78 10.13
CA SER A 226 7.61 -4.95 8.92
C SER A 226 6.74 -5.55 7.82
N LEU A 227 6.72 -6.88 7.67
CA LEU A 227 5.86 -7.55 6.72
C LEU A 227 4.36 -7.32 7.01
N MET A 228 3.95 -7.25 8.29
CA MET A 228 2.55 -6.97 8.65
C MET A 228 2.18 -5.52 8.36
N THR A 229 3.02 -4.57 8.73
CA THR A 229 2.66 -3.14 8.63
C THR A 229 2.81 -2.61 7.19
N LYS A 230 3.69 -3.23 6.39
CA LYS A 230 3.92 -2.89 4.99
C LYS A 230 3.21 -3.80 4.00
N CYS A 231 3.47 -5.09 4.09
CA CYS A 231 3.14 -6.08 3.06
C CYS A 231 1.85 -6.86 3.33
N CYS A 232 1.07 -6.51 4.35
CA CYS A 232 -0.27 -7.06 4.51
C CYS A 232 -1.16 -6.74 3.29
N HIS A 233 -0.92 -5.64 2.58
CA HIS A 233 -1.56 -5.35 1.29
C HIS A 233 -1.20 -6.36 0.21
N ASP A 234 0.06 -6.78 0.17
CA ASP A 234 0.58 -7.62 -0.90
C ASP A 234 0.13 -9.07 -0.71
N ILE A 235 0.17 -9.56 0.53
CA ILE A 235 -0.37 -10.86 0.91
C ILE A 235 -1.90 -10.89 0.68
N ASP A 236 -2.58 -9.79 0.99
CA ASP A 236 -4.00 -9.61 0.71
C ASP A 236 -4.32 -9.68 -0.79
N LEU A 237 -3.53 -9.02 -1.64
CA LEU A 237 -3.68 -9.08 -3.11
C LEU A 237 -3.45 -10.50 -3.64
N MET A 238 -2.39 -11.18 -3.19
CA MET A 238 -2.10 -12.56 -3.61
C MET A 238 -3.26 -13.50 -3.24
N SER A 239 -3.82 -13.34 -2.05
CA SER A 239 -5.00 -14.09 -1.60
C SER A 239 -6.25 -13.74 -2.42
N TYR A 240 -6.45 -12.45 -2.71
CA TYR A 240 -7.57 -11.93 -3.50
C TYR A 240 -7.55 -12.44 -4.95
N TRP A 241 -6.39 -12.41 -5.60
CA TRP A 241 -6.20 -12.93 -6.96
C TRP A 241 -6.40 -14.43 -7.02
N ASN A 242 -5.78 -15.17 -6.10
CA ASN A 242 -5.81 -16.63 -6.14
C ASN A 242 -7.16 -17.21 -5.68
N ASN A 243 -7.95 -16.44 -4.91
CA ASN A 243 -9.27 -16.82 -4.40
C ASN A 243 -9.33 -18.25 -3.82
N SER A 244 -8.27 -18.62 -3.09
CA SER A 244 -8.04 -19.94 -2.55
C SER A 244 -7.36 -19.80 -1.19
N PRO A 245 -7.69 -20.62 -0.18
CA PRO A 245 -7.03 -20.57 1.12
C PRO A 245 -5.54 -20.90 1.03
N CYS A 246 -4.71 -20.14 1.73
CA CYS A 246 -3.31 -20.50 1.96
C CYS A 246 -3.23 -21.62 3.00
N VAL A 247 -2.45 -22.67 2.71
CA VAL A 247 -2.34 -23.88 3.53
C VAL A 247 -0.94 -24.13 4.08
N LYS A 248 0.12 -23.61 3.45
CA LYS A 248 1.49 -23.66 3.97
C LYS A 248 2.25 -22.37 3.69
N ILE A 249 3.14 -22.02 4.60
CA ILE A 249 3.99 -20.83 4.53
C ILE A 249 5.42 -21.19 4.94
N SER A 250 6.41 -20.61 4.26
CA SER A 250 7.78 -20.49 4.79
C SER A 250 8.25 -19.05 4.64
N SER A 251 9.06 -18.57 5.59
CA SER A 251 9.60 -17.21 5.52
C SER A 251 11.01 -17.14 6.08
N PHE A 252 11.82 -16.28 5.45
CA PHE A 252 13.18 -15.97 5.86
C PHE A 252 13.38 -14.46 5.73
N GLY A 253 13.73 -13.80 6.83
CA GLY A 253 13.97 -12.36 6.86
C GLY A 253 15.02 -11.99 7.90
N ASN A 254 15.71 -10.88 7.68
CA ASN A 254 16.76 -10.38 8.57
C ASN A 254 16.83 -8.86 8.53
N LEU A 255 17.37 -8.27 9.61
CA LEU A 255 17.90 -6.90 9.61
C LEU A 255 19.36 -6.93 9.14
N VAL A 256 19.57 -6.73 7.84
CA VAL A 256 20.89 -6.91 7.22
C VAL A 256 21.78 -5.68 7.40
N HIS A 257 21.26 -4.48 7.13
CA HIS A 257 22.10 -3.27 6.95
C HIS A 257 21.88 -2.20 8.01
N PHE A 258 20.64 -1.92 8.40
CA PHE A 258 20.32 -0.79 9.29
C PHE A 258 20.62 -1.12 10.76
N ASN A 259 21.89 -1.34 11.08
CA ASN A 259 22.39 -1.66 12.41
C ASN A 259 23.84 -1.15 12.60
N SER A 260 24.30 -1.10 13.84
CA SER A 260 25.59 -0.50 14.22
C SER A 260 26.81 -1.17 13.60
N LYS A 261 26.73 -2.46 13.22
CA LYS A 261 27.85 -3.19 12.59
C LYS A 261 28.19 -2.64 11.21
N ASN A 262 27.22 -2.01 10.54
CA ASN A 262 27.39 -1.45 9.19
C ASN A 262 27.66 0.06 9.20
N LYS A 263 27.89 0.65 10.38
CA LYS A 263 28.23 2.08 10.48
C LYS A 263 29.59 2.34 9.81
N PRO A 264 29.69 3.29 8.86
CA PRO A 264 30.97 3.69 8.30
C PRO A 264 31.90 4.23 9.39
N LYS A 265 33.17 3.78 9.40
CA LYS A 265 34.16 4.18 10.42
C LYS A 265 34.38 5.70 10.42
N GLU A 266 34.32 6.31 9.25
CA GLU A 266 34.48 7.73 9.00
C GLU A 266 33.37 8.58 9.64
N ALA A 267 32.22 7.99 9.97
CA ALA A 267 31.18 8.65 10.73
C ALA A 267 31.53 8.86 12.21
N GLY A 268 32.54 8.14 12.73
CA GLY A 268 32.91 8.13 14.14
C GLY A 268 31.72 7.80 15.05
N ASP A 269 31.65 8.45 16.21
CA ASP A 269 30.60 8.22 17.21
C ASP A 269 29.34 9.09 17.00
N VAL A 270 29.23 9.77 15.86
CA VAL A 270 28.09 10.66 15.59
C VAL A 270 26.78 9.87 15.54
N LYS A 271 25.76 10.36 16.25
CA LYS A 271 24.43 9.74 16.35
C LYS A 271 23.34 10.49 15.58
N ASN A 272 23.59 11.74 15.18
CA ASN A 272 22.65 12.56 14.43
C ASN A 272 23.27 12.99 13.08
N CYS A 273 22.52 12.84 11.99
CA CYS A 273 22.98 13.18 10.64
C CYS A 273 23.35 14.66 10.48
N LEU A 274 22.78 15.58 11.27
CA LEU A 274 23.05 17.02 11.18
C LEU A 274 24.48 17.38 11.60
N GLU A 275 25.15 16.51 12.35
CA GLU A 275 26.51 16.69 12.88
C GLU A 275 27.53 15.79 12.18
N CYS A 276 27.08 14.98 11.21
CA CYS A 276 27.89 13.94 10.60
C CYS A 276 28.71 14.46 9.41
N LYS A 277 30.04 14.37 9.50
CA LYS A 277 30.94 14.86 8.44
C LYS A 277 30.81 14.10 7.12
N ILE A 278 30.39 12.84 7.15
CA ILE A 278 30.19 12.02 5.93
C ILE A 278 28.79 12.11 5.35
N GLU A 279 27.90 12.89 5.98
CA GLU A 279 26.55 13.15 5.49
C GLU A 279 26.50 13.49 3.98
N PRO A 280 27.42 14.32 3.42
CA PRO A 280 27.42 14.66 2.00
C PRO A 280 27.62 13.48 1.03
N THR A 281 28.15 12.34 1.48
CA THR A 281 28.31 11.12 0.66
C THR A 281 27.45 9.95 1.15
N CYS A 282 26.80 10.06 2.31
CA CYS A 282 25.91 9.04 2.82
C CYS A 282 24.56 9.01 2.04
N PRO A 283 24.10 7.83 1.57
CA PRO A 283 22.80 7.71 0.91
C PRO A 283 21.61 7.82 1.89
N TYR A 284 21.84 7.59 3.18
CA TYR A 284 20.80 7.57 4.22
C TYR A 284 20.71 8.87 5.04
N SER A 285 21.35 9.94 4.57
CA SER A 285 21.33 11.23 5.25
C SER A 285 19.90 11.75 5.46
N ALA A 286 19.56 12.07 6.72
CA ALA A 286 18.31 12.75 7.04
C ALA A 286 18.23 14.14 6.38
N LYS A 287 19.33 14.89 6.32
CA LYS A 287 19.37 16.24 5.72
C LYS A 287 19.07 16.17 4.22
N LYS A 288 19.69 15.23 3.49
CA LYS A 288 19.38 15.02 2.07
C LYS A 288 17.94 14.61 1.86
N ILE A 289 17.45 13.65 2.64
CA ILE A 289 16.08 13.12 2.49
C ILE A 289 15.06 14.24 2.73
N TYR A 290 15.09 14.88 3.89
CA TYR A 290 14.02 15.78 4.31
C TYR A 290 14.21 17.24 3.89
N ILE A 291 15.45 17.76 3.90
CA ILE A 291 15.71 19.17 3.59
C ILE A 291 16.01 19.34 2.11
N ASP A 292 17.05 18.67 1.58
CA ASP A 292 17.53 18.97 0.23
C ASP A 292 16.63 18.38 -0.86
N ASN A 293 16.11 17.17 -0.68
CA ASN A 293 15.28 16.50 -1.67
C ASN A 293 13.78 16.72 -1.50
N CYS A 294 13.32 17.22 -0.34
CA CYS A 294 11.92 17.55 -0.12
C CYS A 294 11.71 19.05 0.07
N TYR A 295 12.05 19.60 1.24
CA TYR A 295 11.71 20.97 1.59
C TYR A 295 12.25 22.03 0.61
N LYS A 296 13.53 21.97 0.25
CA LYS A 296 14.15 22.91 -0.71
C LYS A 296 13.59 22.79 -2.13
N LYS A 297 12.95 21.67 -2.45
CA LYS A 297 12.25 21.46 -3.73
C LYS A 297 10.76 21.83 -3.63
N GLY A 298 10.33 22.45 -2.53
CA GLY A 298 8.93 22.86 -2.31
C GLY A 298 8.01 21.73 -1.86
N VAL A 299 8.53 20.55 -1.55
CA VAL A 299 7.72 19.41 -1.08
C VAL A 299 7.56 19.51 0.44
N VAL A 300 6.35 19.88 0.87
CA VAL A 300 5.95 19.98 2.29
C VAL A 300 4.95 18.89 2.71
N SER A 301 4.50 18.08 1.75
CA SER A 301 3.69 16.86 1.98
C SER A 301 4.57 15.72 2.51
N TRP A 302 4.10 14.47 2.38
CA TRP A 302 4.90 13.32 2.77
C TRP A 302 6.26 13.33 2.05
N PRO A 303 7.38 13.06 2.76
CA PRO A 303 7.47 12.65 4.17
C PRO A 303 7.58 13.79 5.20
N VAL A 304 7.67 15.06 4.78
CA VAL A 304 7.96 16.20 5.67
C VAL A 304 6.85 16.45 6.69
N ASN A 305 5.58 16.37 6.27
CA ASN A 305 4.43 16.54 7.16
C ASN A 305 4.22 15.40 8.18
N VAL A 306 5.02 14.32 8.10
CA VAL A 306 5.10 13.28 9.13
C VAL A 306 6.20 13.61 10.14
N VAL A 307 7.28 14.26 9.69
CA VAL A 307 8.39 14.68 10.56
C VAL A 307 7.98 15.85 11.46
N THR A 308 7.16 16.76 10.95
CA THR A 308 6.62 17.91 11.69
C THR A 308 5.22 18.25 11.21
N ASP A 309 4.33 18.60 12.14
CA ASP A 309 2.99 19.07 11.80
C ASP A 309 3.01 20.44 11.11
N ILE A 310 4.04 21.26 11.35
CA ILE A 310 4.25 22.56 10.70
C ILE A 310 5.50 22.44 9.82
N PRO A 311 5.34 22.26 8.50
CA PRO A 311 6.44 21.92 7.60
C PRO A 311 7.19 23.18 7.12
N ASP A 312 7.70 23.98 8.06
CA ASP A 312 8.69 25.04 7.79
C ASP A 312 10.11 24.58 8.15
N ILE A 313 11.13 25.33 7.70
CA ILE A 313 12.53 24.95 7.88
C ILE A 313 12.95 24.91 9.35
N GLU A 314 12.39 25.76 10.20
CA GLU A 314 12.78 25.86 11.62
C GLU A 314 12.26 24.64 12.38
N ASN A 315 10.97 24.35 12.25
CA ASN A 315 10.31 23.19 12.85
C ASN A 315 10.87 21.88 12.28
N LEU A 316 11.11 21.79 10.97
CA LEU A 316 11.74 20.63 10.37
C LEU A 316 13.16 20.42 10.92
N THR A 317 13.99 21.47 10.96
CA THR A 317 15.36 21.35 11.48
C THR A 317 15.34 20.96 12.96
N ASN A 318 14.45 21.53 13.77
CA ASN A 318 14.28 21.19 15.17
C ASN A 318 13.86 19.71 15.34
N ALA A 319 12.89 19.23 14.54
CA ALA A 319 12.43 17.85 14.55
C ALA A 319 13.54 16.86 14.14
N LEU A 320 14.42 17.22 13.21
CA LEU A 320 15.58 16.40 12.87
C LEU A 320 16.65 16.43 13.97
N LYS A 321 16.82 17.56 14.66
CA LYS A 321 17.85 17.68 15.70
C LYS A 321 17.47 16.90 16.96
N ASN A 322 16.22 17.01 17.37
CA ASN A 322 15.73 16.52 18.67
C ASN A 322 14.84 15.27 18.57
N GLY A 323 14.29 14.99 17.39
CA GLY A 323 13.42 13.85 17.14
C GLY A 323 14.15 12.67 16.50
N PRO A 324 13.43 11.56 16.27
CA PRO A 324 14.03 10.34 15.75
C PRO A 324 14.44 10.46 14.28
N TYR A 325 13.82 11.38 13.52
CA TYR A 325 14.01 11.49 12.07
C TYR A 325 15.38 12.03 11.64
N GLY A 326 16.16 12.67 12.51
CA GLY A 326 17.55 13.04 12.19
C GLY A 326 18.59 12.04 12.66
N ARG A 327 18.21 10.97 13.37
CA ARG A 327 19.15 9.96 13.86
C ARG A 327 19.88 9.28 12.69
N CYS A 328 21.13 8.91 12.94
CA CYS A 328 21.91 8.04 12.07
C CYS A 328 21.22 6.68 11.98
N VAL A 329 20.99 6.17 10.77
CA VAL A 329 20.29 4.89 10.56
C VAL A 329 21.00 3.69 11.17
N TYR A 330 22.30 3.79 11.43
CA TYR A 330 23.10 2.74 12.07
C TYR A 330 23.13 2.84 13.60
N GLU A 331 22.60 3.93 14.16
CA GLU A 331 22.50 4.20 15.61
C GLU A 331 21.03 4.24 16.06
N CYS A 332 20.13 3.82 15.18
CA CYS A 332 18.73 3.61 15.51
C CYS A 332 18.55 2.32 16.31
N ASP A 333 17.45 2.25 17.05
CA ASP A 333 17.07 1.12 17.89
C ASP A 333 16.10 0.18 17.16
N ASN A 334 16.12 0.20 15.83
CA ASN A 334 15.24 -0.61 15.00
C ASN A 334 15.64 -2.09 15.02
N ASP A 335 14.64 -2.98 14.95
CA ASP A 335 14.82 -4.43 14.99
C ASP A 335 14.08 -5.18 13.86
N VAL A 336 13.25 -4.47 13.09
CA VAL A 336 12.46 -5.05 12.00
C VAL A 336 13.31 -5.50 10.80
N ALA A 337 12.87 -6.55 10.11
CA ALA A 337 13.53 -7.06 8.92
C ALA A 337 13.51 -6.05 7.76
N ASP A 338 14.67 -5.79 7.14
CA ASP A 338 14.86 -4.91 5.98
C ASP A 338 14.88 -5.67 4.63
N ASN A 339 14.91 -6.99 4.71
CA ASN A 339 14.74 -7.93 3.62
C ASN A 339 14.00 -9.16 4.14
N GLN A 340 12.92 -9.56 3.46
CA GLN A 340 12.18 -10.77 3.81
C GLN A 340 11.56 -11.42 2.58
N VAL A 341 11.72 -12.73 2.48
CA VAL A 341 11.05 -13.58 1.48
C VAL A 341 10.01 -14.44 2.17
N VAL A 342 8.86 -14.60 1.53
CA VAL A 342 7.77 -15.47 1.98
C VAL A 342 7.34 -16.33 0.81
N ASN A 343 7.22 -17.64 1.01
CA ASN A 343 6.61 -18.57 0.07
C ASN A 343 5.29 -19.07 0.64
N LEU A 344 4.29 -19.19 -0.22
CA LEU A 344 2.94 -19.61 0.10
C LEU A 344 2.53 -20.78 -0.80
N GLU A 345 1.87 -21.78 -0.22
CA GLU A 345 1.16 -22.84 -0.93
C GLU A 345 -0.33 -22.67 -0.66
N PHE A 346 -1.14 -22.79 -1.71
CA PHE A 346 -2.60 -22.66 -1.63
C PHE A 346 -3.30 -24.01 -1.82
N ALA A 347 -4.54 -24.11 -1.33
CA ALA A 347 -5.31 -25.36 -1.33
C ALA A 347 -5.58 -25.95 -2.74
N ASN A 348 -5.57 -25.12 -3.77
CA ASN A 348 -5.71 -25.51 -5.18
C ASN A 348 -4.38 -25.98 -5.81
N GLY A 349 -3.29 -26.08 -5.03
CA GLY A 349 -1.97 -26.49 -5.48
C GLY A 349 -1.14 -25.37 -6.13
N SER A 350 -1.69 -24.16 -6.27
CA SER A 350 -0.90 -23.02 -6.76
C SER A 350 0.07 -22.54 -5.68
N THR A 351 1.17 -21.93 -6.13
CA THR A 351 2.21 -21.40 -5.26
C THR A 351 2.36 -19.91 -5.44
N ALA A 352 2.91 -19.24 -4.43
CA ALA A 352 3.25 -17.85 -4.57
C ALA A 352 4.48 -17.48 -3.75
N ASN A 353 5.17 -16.42 -4.15
CA ASN A 353 6.20 -15.82 -3.33
C ASN A 353 6.11 -14.29 -3.35
N ILE A 354 6.55 -13.71 -2.25
CA ILE A 354 6.74 -12.27 -2.12
C ILE A 354 8.12 -11.97 -1.55
N THR A 355 8.78 -10.96 -2.11
CA THR A 355 9.97 -10.34 -1.54
C THR A 355 9.67 -8.91 -1.11
N MET A 356 9.83 -8.62 0.18
CA MET A 356 9.88 -7.26 0.72
C MET A 356 11.34 -6.84 0.82
N ILE A 357 11.70 -5.71 0.22
CA ILE A 357 13.10 -5.28 0.13
C ILE A 357 13.27 -3.78 0.33
N ALA A 358 14.18 -3.38 1.23
CA ALA A 358 14.54 -1.99 1.44
C ALA A 358 15.42 -1.42 0.33
N TYR A 359 16.36 -2.21 -0.20
CA TYR A 359 17.47 -1.71 -1.06
C TYR A 359 17.09 -1.57 -2.53
N THR A 360 16.21 -0.62 -2.82
CA THR A 360 15.70 -0.39 -4.18
C THR A 360 15.55 1.09 -4.48
N GLU A 361 15.75 1.47 -5.75
CA GLU A 361 15.42 2.80 -6.27
C GLU A 361 13.90 2.97 -6.42
N SER A 362 13.22 1.95 -6.95
CA SER A 362 11.76 1.90 -7.04
C SER A 362 11.15 1.96 -5.65
N ILE A 363 10.26 2.92 -5.39
CA ILE A 363 9.65 3.13 -4.08
C ILE A 363 8.18 2.79 -4.18
N CYS A 364 7.79 1.71 -3.53
CA CYS A 364 6.43 1.17 -3.50
C CYS A 364 5.84 0.87 -4.90
N GLN A 365 6.70 0.82 -5.93
CA GLN A 365 6.34 0.39 -7.28
C GLN A 365 6.43 -1.13 -7.36
N ARG A 366 5.34 -1.79 -6.97
CA ARG A 366 5.24 -3.24 -6.90
C ARG A 366 5.54 -3.89 -8.23
N LYS A 367 6.21 -5.04 -8.22
CA LYS A 367 6.41 -5.85 -9.42
C LYS A 367 5.71 -7.18 -9.25
N THR A 368 4.82 -7.52 -10.18
CA THR A 368 4.03 -8.75 -10.10
C THR A 368 4.13 -9.53 -11.39
N LYS A 369 4.36 -10.85 -11.28
CA LYS A 369 4.13 -11.80 -12.36
C LYS A 369 3.15 -12.87 -11.92
N ILE A 370 2.17 -13.16 -12.77
CA ILE A 370 1.17 -14.21 -12.52
C ILE A 370 1.22 -15.16 -13.71
N PHE A 371 1.46 -16.43 -13.41
CA PHE A 371 1.56 -17.50 -14.39
C PHE A 371 0.32 -18.36 -14.32
N GLY A 372 -0.44 -18.39 -15.41
CA GLY A 372 -1.59 -19.25 -15.57
C GLY A 372 -1.34 -20.37 -16.57
N THR A 373 -2.28 -21.31 -16.66
CA THR A 373 -2.19 -22.45 -17.60
C THR A 373 -2.38 -22.05 -19.07
N LEU A 374 -2.98 -20.89 -19.35
CA LEU A 374 -3.30 -20.41 -20.71
C LEU A 374 -2.67 -19.05 -21.07
N GLY A 375 -2.01 -18.40 -20.11
CA GLY A 375 -1.36 -17.11 -20.31
C GLY A 375 -0.62 -16.61 -19.08
N GLU A 376 0.02 -15.46 -19.22
CA GLU A 376 0.75 -14.81 -18.14
C GLU A 376 0.47 -13.30 -18.07
N ILE A 377 0.63 -12.75 -16.88
CA ILE A 377 0.46 -11.32 -16.57
C ILE A 377 1.76 -10.79 -15.96
N GLU A 378 2.25 -9.66 -16.43
CA GLU A 378 3.31 -8.88 -15.80
C GLU A 378 2.81 -7.46 -15.51
N GLY A 379 2.74 -7.10 -14.22
CA GLY A 379 2.25 -5.80 -13.76
C GLY A 379 3.37 -4.96 -13.14
N ASP A 380 3.40 -3.67 -13.48
CA ASP A 380 4.33 -2.66 -12.93
C ASP A 380 3.86 -2.04 -11.60
N GLY A 381 2.74 -2.54 -11.07
CA GLY A 381 2.15 -2.12 -9.81
C GLY A 381 1.34 -0.82 -9.87
N LEU A 382 1.28 -0.12 -11.02
CA LEU A 382 0.65 1.19 -11.11
C LEU A 382 -0.08 1.42 -12.44
N ASN A 383 0.64 1.41 -13.56
CA ASN A 383 0.21 2.07 -14.80
C ASN A 383 0.02 1.11 -15.96
N THR A 384 0.69 -0.04 -15.92
CA THR A 384 0.71 -0.96 -17.04
C THR A 384 0.60 -2.41 -16.59
N ILE A 385 -0.11 -3.16 -17.42
CA ILE A 385 -0.24 -4.61 -17.31
C ILE A 385 0.08 -5.18 -18.67
N MET A 386 0.99 -6.12 -18.69
CA MET A 386 1.34 -6.85 -19.89
C MET A 386 0.72 -8.23 -19.82
N TYR A 387 -0.16 -8.54 -20.77
CA TYR A 387 -0.82 -9.83 -20.87
C TYR A 387 -0.28 -10.60 -22.07
N TYR A 388 0.03 -11.88 -21.89
CA TYR A 388 0.47 -12.76 -22.96
C TYR A 388 -0.41 -14.01 -23.02
N ASN A 389 -0.97 -14.28 -24.20
CA ASN A 389 -1.84 -15.43 -24.44
C ASN A 389 -1.06 -16.57 -25.11
N PHE A 390 -1.10 -17.78 -24.53
CA PHE A 390 -0.33 -18.91 -25.04
C PHE A 390 -0.87 -19.49 -26.35
N LEU A 391 -2.18 -19.39 -26.61
CA LEU A 391 -2.76 -19.91 -27.84
C LEU A 391 -2.41 -19.02 -29.04
N THR A 392 -2.65 -17.73 -28.91
CA THR A 392 -2.44 -16.77 -30.02
C THR A 392 -0.99 -16.30 -30.14
N ARG A 393 -0.17 -16.52 -29.10
CA ARG A 393 1.21 -16.03 -28.98
C ARG A 393 1.29 -14.50 -29.05
N LYS A 394 0.20 -13.79 -28.75
CA LYS A 394 0.14 -12.34 -28.75
C LYS A 394 0.39 -11.76 -27.37
N LYS A 395 1.08 -10.63 -27.36
CA LYS A 395 1.40 -9.83 -26.19
C LYS A 395 0.65 -8.51 -26.28
N GLU A 396 -0.07 -8.15 -25.23
CA GLU A 396 -0.93 -6.97 -25.18
C GLU A 396 -0.54 -6.10 -23.99
N LEU A 397 -0.23 -4.83 -24.29
CA LEU A 397 -0.01 -3.82 -23.26
C LEU A 397 -1.35 -3.17 -22.90
N LEU A 398 -1.75 -3.34 -21.65
CA LEU A 398 -2.98 -2.79 -21.10
C LEU A 398 -2.64 -1.63 -20.16
N LYS A 399 -3.40 -0.55 -20.25
CA LYS A 399 -3.28 0.62 -19.38
C LYS A 399 -4.56 0.76 -18.54
N PRO A 400 -4.54 0.40 -17.25
CA PRO A 400 -5.75 0.26 -16.46
C PRO A 400 -6.60 1.52 -16.36
N SER A 401 -5.98 2.70 -16.20
CA SER A 401 -6.71 3.98 -16.10
C SER A 401 -7.44 4.36 -17.39
N GLU A 402 -6.81 4.11 -18.54
CA GLU A 402 -7.43 4.34 -19.86
C GLU A 402 -8.62 3.38 -20.10
N ILE A 403 -8.50 2.14 -19.60
CA ILE A 403 -9.53 1.11 -19.78
C ILE A 403 -10.71 1.31 -18.84
N LEU A 404 -10.46 1.68 -17.58
CA LEU A 404 -11.47 1.76 -16.54
C LEU A 404 -12.04 3.17 -16.36
N GLY A 405 -11.44 4.21 -16.96
CA GLY A 405 -11.90 5.59 -16.85
C GLY A 405 -11.78 6.21 -15.45
N VAL A 406 -11.00 5.59 -14.57
CA VAL A 406 -10.76 6.05 -13.18
C VAL A 406 -9.29 6.33 -12.96
N ASN A 407 -9.01 7.50 -12.38
CA ASN A 407 -7.68 7.87 -11.91
C ASN A 407 -7.47 7.37 -10.47
N ASN A 408 -6.23 7.04 -10.12
CA ASN A 408 -5.86 6.70 -8.75
C ASN A 408 -6.14 7.89 -7.82
N LEU A 409 -7.13 7.77 -6.94
CA LEU A 409 -7.26 8.61 -5.77
C LEU A 409 -6.17 8.16 -4.79
N GLY A 410 -4.95 8.66 -4.98
CA GLY A 410 -3.71 8.18 -4.38
C GLY A 410 -3.78 8.01 -2.87
N GLY A 411 -4.12 6.81 -2.42
CA GLY A 411 -4.00 6.36 -1.04
C GLY A 411 -2.63 5.76 -0.72
N HIS A 412 -1.63 5.88 -1.60
CA HIS A 412 -0.29 5.33 -1.42
C HIS A 412 0.77 6.25 -2.01
N VAL A 413 0.73 7.53 -1.62
CA VAL A 413 1.87 8.44 -1.83
C VAL A 413 2.55 8.69 -0.49
#